data_AF-A0AA35VAK7-F1
#
_entry.id   AF-A0AA35VAK7-F1
#
_cell.length_a   1.000
_cell.length_b   1.000
_cell.length_c   1.000
_cell.angle_alpha   90.00
_cell.angle_beta   90.00
_cell.angle_gamma   90.00
#
_symmetry.space_group_name_H-M   'P 1'
#
loop_
_entity.id
_entity.type
_entity.pdbx_description
1 polymer ?
#
loop_
_entity_poly.entity_id
_entity_poly.type
_entity_poly.pdbx_seq_one_letter_code
_entity_poly.pdbx_strand_id
1 'polypeptide(L)'
;MTRSPLQTLLRLRRQEQEEAERGLAAAIAREREASEAVRHAERYFLEQENFVSSPECDDLAVEAFARWIPRGRAAIQAAQTEEERAGLDRAVAQAAMISARAAFKAVETLDARRQKEARLEAQRREQNENDDLANRPPPF
;
A
#
# COMPACT_ATOMS: atom_id res chain seq x y z
N MET A 1 -27.58 -6.18 -21.92
CA MET A 1 -26.43 -5.25 -21.93
C MET A 1 -25.17 -6.03 -21.58
N THR A 2 -24.42 -6.47 -22.58
CA THR A 2 -23.17 -7.23 -22.40
C THR A 2 -22.11 -6.27 -21.85
N ARG A 3 -21.68 -6.46 -20.60
CA ARG A 3 -20.58 -5.67 -20.01
C ARG A 3 -19.34 -5.87 -20.89
N SER A 4 -18.74 -4.76 -21.33
CA SER A 4 -17.47 -4.81 -22.06
C SER A 4 -16.42 -5.49 -21.16
N PRO A 5 -15.68 -6.51 -21.66
CA PRO A 5 -14.62 -7.17 -20.92
C PRO A 5 -13.59 -6.17 -20.37
N LEU A 6 -13.32 -5.08 -21.12
CA LEU A 6 -12.38 -4.05 -20.72
C LEU A 6 -12.88 -3.19 -19.55
N GLN A 7 -14.18 -2.86 -19.52
CA GLN A 7 -14.78 -2.16 -18.38
C GLN A 7 -14.77 -3.04 -17.11
N THR A 8 -14.98 -4.34 -17.28
CA THR A 8 -14.88 -5.30 -16.16
C THR A 8 -13.45 -5.35 -15.62
N LEU A 9 -12.45 -5.40 -16.50
CA LEU A 9 -11.04 -5.39 -16.13
C LEU A 9 -10.63 -4.08 -15.44
N LEU A 10 -11.10 -2.93 -15.95
CA LEU A 10 -10.81 -1.62 -15.36
C LEU A 10 -11.35 -1.50 -13.93
N ARG A 11 -12.57 -2.00 -13.70
CA ARG A 11 -13.15 -2.07 -12.35
C ARG A 11 -12.36 -3.00 -11.44
N LEU A 12 -11.92 -4.15 -11.93
CA LEU A 12 -11.10 -5.09 -11.15
C LEU A 12 -9.76 -4.45 -10.76
N ARG A 13 -9.05 -3.83 -11.71
CA ARG A 13 -7.77 -3.16 -11.44
C ARG A 13 -7.91 -1.99 -10.47
N ARG A 14 -9.02 -1.26 -10.54
CA ARG A 14 -9.32 -0.21 -9.57
C ARG A 14 -9.47 -0.80 -8.16
N GLN A 15 -10.23 -1.89 -8.03
CA GLN A 15 -10.41 -2.56 -6.74
C GLN A 15 -9.08 -3.09 -6.19
N GLU A 16 -8.24 -3.70 -7.03
CA GLU A 16 -6.90 -4.16 -6.63
C GLU A 16 -6.01 -3.00 -6.15
N GLN A 17 -6.09 -1.84 -6.81
CA GLN A 17 -5.37 -0.64 -6.37
C GLN A 17 -5.87 -0.16 -5.00
N GLU A 18 -7.19 -0.07 -4.81
CA GLU A 18 -7.80 0.33 -3.53
C GLU A 18 -7.48 -0.67 -2.39
N GLU A 19 -7.38 -1.96 -2.70
CA GLU A 19 -6.92 -2.99 -1.77
C GLU A 19 -5.44 -2.83 -1.42
N ALA A 20 -4.57 -2.58 -2.40
CA ALA A 20 -3.15 -2.36 -2.17
C ALA A 20 -2.88 -1.07 -1.39
N GLU A 21 -3.64 -0.01 -1.62
CA GLU A 21 -3.58 1.24 -0.84
C GLU A 21 -3.95 1.01 0.64
N ARG A 22 -5.04 0.27 0.90
CA ARG A 22 -5.42 -0.13 2.26
C ARG A 22 -4.36 -1.02 2.92
N GLY A 23 -3.79 -1.96 2.17
CA GLY A 23 -2.72 -2.83 2.65
C GLY A 23 -1.47 -2.05 3.04
N LEU A 24 -1.06 -1.07 2.22
CA LEU A 24 0.05 -0.18 2.54
C LEU A 24 -0.22 0.68 3.77
N ALA A 25 -1.42 1.25 3.89
CA ALA A 25 -1.80 2.04 5.07
C ALA A 25 -1.72 1.20 6.36
N ALA A 26 -2.23 -0.04 6.32
CA ALA A 26 -2.15 -0.95 7.46
C ALA A 26 -0.69 -1.36 7.78
N ALA A 27 0.16 -1.56 6.77
CA ALA A 27 1.57 -1.85 6.99
C ALA A 27 2.32 -0.67 7.62
N ILE A 28 2.03 0.57 7.21
CA ILE A 28 2.59 1.79 7.82
C ILE A 28 2.14 1.92 9.28
N ALA A 29 0.87 1.62 9.58
CA ALA A 29 0.39 1.64 10.96
C ALA A 29 1.15 0.63 11.84
N ARG A 30 1.33 -0.61 11.35
CA ARG A 30 2.10 -1.65 12.05
C ARG A 30 3.57 -1.28 12.25
N GLU A 31 4.23 -0.69 11.25
CA GLU A 31 5.60 -0.20 11.37
C GLU A 31 5.73 0.86 12.47
N ARG A 32 4.75 1.80 12.54
CA ARG A 32 4.73 2.81 13.60
C ARG A 32 4.53 2.21 14.98
N GLU A 33 3.56 1.31 15.13
CA GLU A 33 3.31 0.61 16.40
C GLU A 33 4.55 -0.17 16.87
N ALA A 34 5.24 -0.86 15.95
CA ALA A 34 6.46 -1.58 16.27
C ALA A 34 7.60 -0.64 16.70
N SER A 35 7.78 0.49 16.01
CA SER A 35 8.77 1.52 16.39
C SER A 35 8.45 2.15 17.76
N GLU A 36 7.18 2.37 18.06
CA GLU A 36 6.75 2.84 19.39
C GLU A 36 7.02 1.79 20.48
N ALA A 37 6.82 0.51 20.18
CA ALA A 37 7.13 -0.59 21.11
C ALA A 37 8.63 -0.66 21.43
N VAL A 38 9.51 -0.46 20.45
CA VAL A 38 10.97 -0.37 20.67
C VAL A 38 11.30 0.79 21.62
N ARG A 39 10.80 2.00 21.32
CA ARG A 39 11.02 3.19 22.17
C ARG A 39 10.49 2.99 23.58
N HIS A 40 9.36 2.31 23.73
CA HIS A 40 8.79 1.98 25.03
C HIS A 40 9.69 1.01 25.80
N ALA A 41 10.15 -0.07 25.15
CA ALA A 41 11.03 -1.06 25.77
C ALA A 41 12.38 -0.45 26.21
N GLU A 42 12.97 0.40 25.37
CA GLU A 42 14.21 1.12 25.69
C GLU A 42 14.02 2.11 26.85
N ARG A 43 12.93 2.88 26.83
CA ARG A 43 12.61 3.81 27.91
C ARG A 43 12.41 3.07 29.23
N TYR A 44 11.65 1.99 29.22
CA TYR A 44 11.42 1.19 30.41
C TYR A 44 12.74 0.63 30.95
N PHE A 45 13.64 0.17 30.08
CA PHE A 45 14.96 -0.29 30.49
C PHE A 45 15.78 0.81 31.17
N LEU A 46 15.80 2.02 30.58
CA LEU A 46 16.48 3.18 31.15
C LEU A 46 15.87 3.63 32.48
N GLU A 47 14.54 3.57 32.62
CA GLU A 47 13.84 3.88 33.88
C GLU A 47 14.27 2.92 34.99
N GLN A 48 14.37 1.61 34.69
CA GLN A 48 14.86 0.63 35.65
C GLN A 48 16.34 0.86 36.01
N GLU A 49 17.19 1.18 35.03
CA GLU A 49 18.59 1.50 35.26
C GLU A 49 18.78 2.75 36.14
N ASN A 50 18.00 3.80 35.88
CA ASN A 50 18.00 5.03 36.66
C ASN A 50 17.51 4.81 38.09
N PHE A 51 16.47 4.00 38.28
CA PHE A 51 15.96 3.65 39.61
C PHE A 51 17.04 2.97 40.47
N VAL A 52 17.76 2.01 39.88
CA VAL A 52 18.79 1.23 40.59
C VAL A 52 20.08 2.03 40.80
N SER A 53 20.33 3.03 39.96
CA SER A 53 21.44 3.98 40.12
C SER A 53 21.17 5.06 41.19
N SER A 54 19.97 5.09 41.78
CA SER A 54 19.61 6.04 42.83
C SER A 54 20.39 5.76 44.13
N PRO A 55 20.88 6.79 44.84
CA PRO A 55 21.53 6.64 46.14
C PRO A 55 20.66 6.01 47.23
N GLU A 56 19.34 5.99 47.02
CA GLU A 56 18.34 5.43 47.96
C GLU A 56 18.03 3.95 47.70
N CYS A 57 18.64 3.35 46.67
CA CYS A 57 18.38 1.97 46.29
C CYS A 57 19.12 0.99 47.20
N ASP A 58 18.47 -0.10 47.59
CA ASP A 58 19.07 -1.15 48.41
C ASP A 58 19.80 -2.21 47.57
N ASP A 59 20.74 -2.93 48.19
CA ASP A 59 21.51 -3.98 47.52
C ASP A 59 20.60 -5.09 46.92
N LEU A 60 19.43 -5.32 47.53
CA LEU A 60 18.45 -6.29 47.06
C LEU A 60 17.82 -5.87 45.73
N ALA A 61 17.47 -4.59 45.55
CA ALA A 61 16.98 -4.06 44.28
C ALA A 61 18.05 -4.10 43.19
N VAL A 62 19.32 -3.83 43.53
CA VAL A 62 20.46 -3.97 42.60
C VAL A 62 20.61 -5.43 42.13
N GLU A 63 20.56 -6.40 43.05
CA GLU A 63 20.60 -7.83 42.69
C GLU A 63 19.39 -8.26 41.86
N ALA A 64 18.19 -7.78 42.20
CA ALA A 64 16.97 -8.07 41.45
C ALA A 64 17.06 -7.54 40.02
N PHE A 65 17.58 -6.32 39.84
CA PHE A 65 17.83 -5.73 38.53
C PHE A 65 18.88 -6.49 37.74
N ALA A 66 20.00 -6.88 38.37
CA ALA A 66 21.03 -7.68 37.71
C ALA A 66 20.47 -9.00 37.15
N ARG A 67 19.56 -9.65 37.89
CA ARG A 67 18.84 -10.85 37.42
C ARG A 67 17.83 -10.55 36.30
N TRP A 68 17.29 -9.33 36.27
CA TRP A 68 16.32 -8.88 35.26
C TRP A 68 16.96 -8.42 33.94
N ILE A 69 18.18 -7.87 33.94
CA ILE A 69 18.87 -7.34 32.74
C ILE A 69 18.76 -8.26 31.50
N PRO A 70 19.02 -9.58 31.60
CA PRO A 70 18.92 -10.45 30.43
C PRO A 70 17.52 -10.46 29.81
N ARG A 71 16.47 -10.41 30.66
CA ARG A 71 15.07 -10.35 30.21
C ARG A 71 14.75 -8.99 29.59
N GLY A 72 15.22 -7.90 30.20
CA GLY A 72 15.05 -6.54 29.64
C GLY A 72 15.69 -6.39 28.26
N ARG A 73 16.92 -6.88 28.09
CA ARG A 73 17.63 -6.89 26.79
C ARG A 73 16.93 -7.77 25.76
N ALA A 74 16.45 -8.95 26.16
CA ALA A 74 15.70 -9.83 25.27
C ALA A 74 14.39 -9.18 24.79
N ALA A 75 13.71 -8.40 25.66
CA ALA A 75 12.50 -7.68 25.28
C ALA A 75 12.79 -6.57 24.24
N ILE A 76 13.87 -5.81 24.41
CA ILE A 76 14.31 -4.81 23.42
C ILE A 76 14.64 -5.48 22.09
N GLN A 77 15.43 -6.57 22.11
CA GLN A 77 15.78 -7.30 20.88
C GLN A 77 14.55 -7.87 20.17
N ALA A 78 13.57 -8.38 20.91
CA ALA A 78 12.32 -8.86 20.35
C ALA A 78 11.52 -7.72 19.69
N ALA A 79 11.45 -6.55 20.34
CA ALA A 79 10.79 -5.38 19.77
C ALA A 79 11.50 -4.89 18.49
N GLN A 80 12.83 -4.84 18.49
CA GLN A 80 13.63 -4.46 17.31
C GLN A 80 13.44 -5.44 16.16
N THR A 81 13.41 -6.75 16.45
CA THR A 81 13.12 -7.78 15.44
C THR A 81 11.74 -7.58 14.81
N GLU A 82 10.75 -7.18 15.61
CA GLU A 82 9.40 -6.91 15.10
C GLU A 82 9.33 -5.60 14.30
N GLU A 83 10.07 -4.57 14.69
CA GLU A 83 10.22 -3.33 13.91
C GLU A 83 10.85 -3.61 12.54
N GLU A 84 11.91 -4.42 12.49
CA GLU A 84 12.53 -4.85 11.23
C GLU A 84 11.55 -5.60 10.33
N ARG A 85 10.78 -6.55 10.89
CA ARG A 85 9.73 -7.29 10.16
C ARG A 85 8.65 -6.36 9.64
N ALA A 86 8.16 -5.43 10.45
CA ALA A 86 7.15 -4.47 10.06
C ALA A 86 7.67 -3.53 8.94
N GLY A 87 8.95 -3.16 8.97
CA GLY A 87 9.61 -2.42 7.90
C GLY A 87 9.67 -3.20 6.58
N LEU A 88 9.96 -4.51 6.63
CA LEU A 88 9.90 -5.39 5.45
C LEU A 88 8.47 -5.52 4.91
N ASP A 89 7.48 -5.71 5.78
CA ASP A 89 6.06 -5.77 5.42
C ASP A 89 5.61 -4.49 4.70
N ARG A 90 6.04 -3.31 5.19
CA ARG A 90 5.78 -2.03 4.52
C ARG A 90 6.41 -1.98 3.13
N ALA A 91 7.67 -2.42 3.00
CA ALA A 91 8.35 -2.43 1.70
C ALA A 91 7.63 -3.33 0.69
N VAL A 92 7.18 -4.51 1.11
CA VAL A 92 6.37 -5.43 0.30
C VAL A 92 5.04 -4.79 -0.11
N ALA A 93 4.31 -4.19 0.85
CA ALA A 93 3.03 -3.53 0.57
C ALA A 93 3.21 -2.33 -0.38
N GLN A 94 4.31 -1.58 -0.26
CA GLN A 94 4.64 -0.47 -1.14
C GLN A 94 4.91 -0.95 -2.57
N ALA A 95 5.66 -2.05 -2.74
CA ALA A 95 5.89 -2.65 -4.04
C ALA A 95 4.57 -3.14 -4.68
N ALA A 96 3.69 -3.76 -3.90
CA ALA A 96 2.37 -4.18 -4.36
C ALA A 96 1.51 -3.00 -4.83
N MET A 97 1.48 -1.88 -4.07
CA MET A 97 0.76 -0.66 -4.45
C MET A 97 1.27 -0.06 -5.76
N ILE A 98 2.59 0.03 -5.93
CA ILE A 98 3.21 0.53 -7.17
C ILE A 98 2.79 -0.35 -8.36
N SER A 99 2.85 -1.68 -8.19
CA SER A 99 2.47 -2.64 -9.22
C SER A 99 0.98 -2.53 -9.59
N ALA A 100 0.10 -2.49 -8.60
CA ALA A 100 -1.34 -2.35 -8.81
C ALA A 100 -1.68 -1.04 -9.53
N ARG A 101 -1.05 0.07 -9.14
CA ARG A 101 -1.22 1.37 -9.80
C ARG A 101 -0.74 1.35 -11.25
N ALA A 102 0.39 0.69 -11.53
CA ALA A 102 0.90 0.54 -12.89
C ALA A 102 -0.06 -0.29 -13.76
N ALA A 103 -0.57 -1.41 -13.22
CA ALA A 103 -1.54 -2.26 -13.91
C ALA A 103 -2.85 -1.52 -14.20
N PHE A 104 -3.36 -0.73 -13.24
CA PHE A 104 -4.54 0.09 -13.44
C PHE A 104 -4.35 1.12 -14.57
N LYS A 105 -3.25 1.89 -14.54
CA LYS A 105 -2.92 2.87 -15.58
C LYS A 105 -2.77 2.24 -16.97
N ALA A 106 -2.23 1.03 -17.06
CA ALA A 106 -2.10 0.32 -18.32
C ALA A 106 -3.47 0.00 -18.94
N VAL A 107 -4.42 -0.47 -18.11
CA VAL A 107 -5.79 -0.78 -18.56
C VAL A 107 -6.57 0.49 -18.90
N GLU A 108 -6.41 1.56 -18.11
CA GLU A 108 -6.99 2.87 -18.38
C GLU A 108 -6.52 3.44 -19.73
N THR A 109 -5.21 3.32 -20.01
CA THR A 109 -4.64 3.75 -21.30
C THR A 109 -5.19 2.92 -22.47
N LEU A 110 -5.38 1.62 -22.28
CA LEU A 110 -5.96 0.74 -23.30
C LEU A 110 -7.43 1.10 -23.59
N ASP A 111 -8.21 1.39 -22.55
CA ASP A 111 -9.60 1.82 -22.69
C ASP A 111 -9.71 3.15 -23.42
N ALA A 112 -8.89 4.13 -23.05
CA ALA A 112 -8.85 5.42 -23.74
C ALA A 112 -8.51 5.28 -25.24
N ARG A 113 -7.57 4.38 -25.60
CA ARG A 113 -7.24 4.08 -27.00
C ARG A 113 -8.42 3.47 -27.74
N ARG A 114 -9.09 2.46 -27.17
CA ARG A 114 -10.27 1.84 -27.80
C ARG A 114 -11.42 2.82 -27.98
N GLN A 115 -11.68 3.68 -27.00
CA GLN A 115 -12.70 4.71 -27.13
C GLN A 115 -12.37 5.69 -28.26
N LYS A 116 -11.10 6.06 -28.41
CA LYS A 116 -10.65 6.92 -29.51
C LYS A 116 -10.82 6.25 -30.87
N GLU A 117 -10.43 4.98 -31.00
CA GLU A 117 -10.61 4.20 -32.23
C GLU A 117 -12.09 4.07 -32.61
N ALA A 118 -12.95 3.71 -31.65
CA ALA A 118 -14.40 3.61 -31.87
C ALA A 118 -15.03 4.94 -32.31
N ARG A 119 -14.58 6.07 -31.75
CA ARG A 119 -15.02 7.41 -32.16
C ARG A 119 -14.60 7.73 -33.60
N LEU A 120 -13.35 7.42 -33.96
CA LEU A 120 -12.85 7.63 -35.32
C LEU A 120 -13.59 6.75 -36.34
N GLU A 121 -13.88 5.50 -35.99
CA GLU A 121 -14.68 4.61 -36.85
C GLU A 121 -16.11 5.12 -37.02
N ALA A 122 -16.75 5.60 -35.96
CA ALA A 122 -18.08 6.20 -36.04
C ALA A 122 -18.09 7.43 -36.96
N GLN A 123 -17.11 8.33 -36.81
CA GLN A 123 -16.95 9.50 -37.68
C GLN A 123 -16.74 9.12 -39.15
N ARG A 124 -15.94 8.08 -39.43
CA ARG A 124 -15.74 7.57 -40.80
C ARG A 124 -17.03 7.00 -41.39
N ARG A 125 -17.84 6.29 -40.60
CA ARG A 125 -19.14 5.77 -41.05
C ARG A 125 -20.11 6.90 -41.36
N GLU A 126 -20.23 7.88 -40.48
CA GLU A 126 -21.06 9.08 -40.69
C GLU A 126 -20.61 9.86 -41.94
N GLN A 127 -19.30 10.00 -42.17
CA GLN A 127 -18.77 10.64 -43.38
C GLN A 127 -19.14 9.86 -44.64
N ASN A 128 -18.93 8.54 -44.66
CA ASN A 128 -19.27 7.70 -45.80
C ASN A 128 -20.78 7.74 -46.10
N GLU A 129 -21.63 7.71 -45.08
CA GLU A 129 -23.09 7.83 -45.25
C GLU A 129 -23.50 9.17 -45.88
N ASN A 130 -22.86 10.27 -45.45
CA ASN A 130 -23.09 11.59 -46.04
C ASN A 130 -22.62 11.68 -47.50
N ASP A 131 -21.46 11.10 -47.81
CA ASP A 131 -20.91 11.06 -49.16
C ASP A 131 -21.79 10.22 -50.10
N ASP A 132 -22.31 9.08 -49.62
CA ASP A 132 -23.24 8.22 -50.37
C ASP A 132 -24.58 8.93 -50.66
N LEU A 133 -25.10 9.70 -49.70
CA LEU A 133 -26.30 10.51 -49.90
C LEU A 133 -26.05 11.65 -50.90
N ALA A 134 -24.88 12.28 -50.86
CA ALA A 134 -24.51 13.37 -51.77
C ALA A 134 -24.30 12.89 -53.22
N ASN A 135 -23.80 11.66 -53.40
CA ASN A 135 -23.59 11.06 -54.73
C ASN A 135 -24.83 10.39 -55.33
N ARG A 136 -25.98 10.39 -54.63
CA ARG A 136 -27.20 9.77 -55.13
C ARG A 136 -27.82 10.64 -56.24
N PRO A 137 -27.96 10.14 -57.48
CA PRO A 137 -28.57 10.91 -58.56
C PRO A 137 -30.04 11.23 -58.23
N PRO A 138 -30.55 12.40 -58.65
CA PRO A 138 -31.92 12.79 -58.35
C PRO A 138 -32.91 11.77 -58.93
N PRO A 139 -34.02 11.48 -58.23
CA PRO A 139 -35.05 10.62 -58.77
C PRO A 139 -35.62 11.23 -60.05
N PHE A 140 -35.69 10.40 -61.10
CA PHE A 140 -36.32 10.73 -62.38
C PHE A 140 -37.83 10.93 -62.23
#